data_AF-A0A1Q5UKN7-F1
#
_entry.id   AF-A0A1Q5UKN7-F1
#
_cell.length_a   1.000
_cell.length_b   1.000
_cell.length_c   1.000
_cell.angle_alpha   90.00
_cell.angle_beta   90.00
_cell.angle_gamma   90.00
#
_symmetry.space_group_name_H-M   'P 1'
#
loop_
_entity.id
_entity.type
_entity.pdbx_description
1 polymer ?
#
loop_
_entity_poly.entity_id
_entity_poly.type
_entity_poly.pdbx_seq_one_letter_code
_entity_poly.pdbx_strand_id
1 'polypeptide(L)'
;MNAGPFTIYYLGHPPPGEDLDAWAKKKSEIPVMTRTSGLLELYHVHGTEEVSTGNVPPYLGFAHLGFTVPDVRAAVERLRGDGVRILKDLGVCERGDIPLSEWEEERGVGEGEIHENYAWFFEKFAMVADPVS
;
A
#
# COMPACT_ATOMS: atom_id res chain seq x y z
N MET A 1 -2.54 -5.43 19.75
CA MET A 1 -2.01 -5.97 21.03
C MET A 1 -1.04 -4.96 21.60
N ASN A 2 -1.27 -4.40 22.80
CA ASN A 2 -0.27 -3.56 23.47
C ASN A 2 0.67 -4.48 24.25
N ALA A 3 1.92 -4.54 23.81
CA ALA A 3 2.93 -5.44 24.37
C ALA A 3 3.94 -4.72 25.28
N GLY A 4 3.62 -3.49 25.71
CA GLY A 4 4.55 -2.61 26.43
C GLY A 4 5.21 -1.64 25.46
N PRO A 5 6.49 -1.83 25.09
CA PRO A 5 7.24 -0.87 24.27
C PRO A 5 6.85 -0.87 22.78
N PHE A 6 5.90 -1.72 22.39
CA PHE A 6 5.38 -1.77 21.04
C PHE A 6 3.90 -2.12 21.01
N THR A 7 3.25 -1.75 19.92
CA THR A 7 1.87 -2.12 19.61
C THR A 7 1.83 -2.81 18.25
N ILE A 8 1.18 -3.97 18.21
CA ILE A 8 0.95 -4.71 16.96
C ILE A 8 -0.49 -4.51 16.53
N TYR A 9 -0.67 -4.05 15.29
CA TYR A 9 -1.95 -3.98 14.60
C TYR A 9 -1.97 -5.04 13.50
N TYR A 10 -3.14 -5.66 13.29
CA TYR A 10 -3.37 -6.51 12.13
C TYR A 10 -4.47 -5.87 11.30
N LEU A 11 -4.10 -5.37 10.12
CA LEU A 11 -5.06 -4.89 9.15
C LEU A 11 -5.57 -6.09 8.34
N GLY A 12 -6.89 -6.22 8.23
CA GLY A 12 -7.53 -7.29 7.48
C GLY A 12 -8.73 -6.79 6.70
N HIS A 13 -9.14 -7.56 5.69
CA HIS A 13 -10.27 -7.24 4.83
C HIS A 13 -11.44 -8.20 5.10
N PRO A 14 -12.46 -7.79 5.88
CA PRO A 14 -13.63 -8.61 6.11
C PRO A 14 -14.45 -8.78 4.83
N PRO A 15 -15.04 -9.98 4.62
CA PRO A 15 -16.03 -10.18 3.56
C PRO A 15 -17.19 -9.17 3.63
N PRO A 16 -17.80 -8.80 2.50
CA PRO A 16 -18.97 -7.93 2.49
C PRO A 16 -20.11 -8.46 3.36
N GLY A 17 -20.72 -7.58 4.16
CA GLY A 17 -21.88 -7.91 5.00
C GLY A 17 -21.55 -8.50 6.37
N GLU A 18 -20.27 -8.67 6.70
CA GLU A 18 -19.84 -9.05 8.06
C GLU A 18 -20.00 -7.88 9.05
N ASP A 19 -20.33 -8.21 10.29
CA ASP A 19 -20.24 -7.28 11.41
C ASP A 19 -18.75 -7.06 11.74
N LEU A 20 -18.27 -5.82 11.54
CA LEU A 20 -16.84 -5.51 11.62
C LEU A 20 -16.25 -5.79 13.01
N ASP A 21 -16.99 -5.48 14.08
CA ASP A 21 -16.51 -5.65 15.45
C ASP A 21 -16.45 -7.13 15.83
N ALA A 22 -17.50 -7.89 15.50
CA ALA A 22 -17.54 -9.33 15.73
C ALA A 22 -16.48 -10.06 14.90
N TRP A 23 -16.30 -9.65 13.64
CA TRP A 23 -15.27 -10.20 12.76
C TRP A 23 -13.88 -9.92 13.32
N ALA A 24 -13.58 -8.66 13.65
CA ALA A 24 -12.28 -8.27 14.20
C ALA A 24 -11.98 -9.00 15.52
N LYS A 25 -12.96 -9.09 16.42
CA LYS A 25 -12.83 -9.83 17.68
C LYS A 25 -12.49 -11.30 17.44
N LYS A 26 -13.25 -11.99 16.58
CA LYS A 26 -12.99 -13.39 16.22
C LYS A 26 -11.61 -13.57 15.58
N LYS A 27 -11.21 -12.66 14.69
CA LYS A 27 -9.91 -12.72 14.00
C LYS A 27 -8.72 -12.42 14.92
N SER A 28 -8.94 -11.72 16.03
CA SER A 28 -7.90 -11.44 17.02
C SER A 28 -7.54 -12.63 17.91
N GLU A 29 -8.33 -13.70 17.91
CA GLU A 29 -8.02 -14.93 18.64
C GLU A 29 -6.85 -15.67 17.97
N ILE A 30 -5.76 -15.92 18.70
CA ILE A 30 -4.49 -16.47 18.15
C ILE A 30 -4.69 -17.70 17.24
N PRO A 31 -5.50 -18.72 17.60
CA PRO A 31 -5.70 -19.88 16.73
C PRO A 31 -6.38 -19.55 15.39
N VAL A 32 -7.18 -18.47 15.34
CA VAL A 32 -7.88 -17.99 14.16
C VAL A 32 -6.99 -17.04 13.36
N MET A 33 -6.31 -16.11 14.04
CA MET A 33 -5.43 -15.11 13.45
C MET A 33 -4.34 -15.77 12.60
N THR A 34 -3.66 -16.77 13.15
CA THR A 34 -2.55 -17.49 12.49
C THR A 34 -2.96 -18.29 11.26
N ARG A 35 -4.27 -18.49 11.05
CA ARG A 35 -4.85 -19.18 9.89
C ARG A 35 -5.65 -18.24 8.98
N THR A 36 -5.68 -16.95 9.28
CA THR A 36 -6.41 -15.96 8.49
C THR A 36 -5.51 -15.39 7.41
N SER A 37 -5.87 -15.64 6.16
CA SER A 37 -5.14 -15.10 5.01
C SER A 37 -5.40 -13.60 4.83
N GLY A 38 -4.42 -12.89 4.25
CA GLY A 38 -4.57 -11.48 3.89
C GLY A 38 -4.53 -10.52 5.08
N LEU A 39 -3.86 -10.90 6.17
CA LEU A 39 -3.53 -9.99 7.26
C LEU A 39 -2.21 -9.27 6.97
N LEU A 40 -2.19 -7.96 7.17
CA LEU A 40 -0.98 -7.15 7.20
C LEU A 40 -0.67 -6.80 8.67
N GLU A 41 0.50 -7.25 9.15
CA GLU A 41 0.99 -6.94 10.49
C GLU A 41 1.74 -5.61 10.48
N LEU A 42 1.28 -4.66 11.28
CA LEU A 42 1.93 -3.37 11.52
C LEU A 42 2.50 -3.38 12.93
N TYR A 43 3.81 -3.44 13.02
CA TYR A 43 4.55 -3.49 14.27
C TYR A 43 5.11 -2.10 14.60
N HIS A 44 4.47 -1.41 15.55
CA HIS A 44 4.86 -0.07 15.95
C HIS A 44 5.67 -0.12 17.26
N VAL A 45 6.97 0.12 17.19
CA VAL A 45 7.81 0.38 18.37
C VAL A 45 7.61 1.82 18.79
N HIS A 46 7.25 2.06 20.04
CA HIS A 46 6.94 3.42 20.51
C HIS A 46 8.21 4.28 20.50
N GLY A 47 8.11 5.51 19.97
CA GLY A 47 9.25 6.42 19.82
C GLY A 47 10.06 6.23 18.53
N THR A 48 9.62 5.39 17.60
CA THR A 48 10.24 5.19 16.27
C THR A 48 9.35 5.71 15.15
N GLU A 49 8.66 6.82 15.36
CA GLU A 49 7.76 7.41 14.38
C GLU A 49 8.52 7.82 13.09
N GLU A 50 9.83 8.05 13.21
CA GLU A 50 10.75 8.32 12.11
C GLU A 50 11.58 7.06 11.78
N VAL A 51 11.09 6.23 10.86
CA VAL A 51 11.80 5.06 10.31
C VAL A 51 11.89 5.14 8.79
N SER A 52 12.93 4.51 8.22
CA SER A 52 13.06 4.42 6.76
C SER A 52 11.86 3.69 6.15
N THR A 53 11.28 4.27 5.10
CA THR A 53 10.14 3.68 4.36
C THR A 53 10.55 2.64 3.34
N GLY A 54 11.83 2.55 2.99
CA GLY A 54 12.32 1.72 1.89
C GLY A 54 12.10 2.33 0.49
N ASN A 55 11.52 3.52 0.40
CA ASN A 55 11.24 4.23 -0.86
C ASN A 55 12.20 5.40 -1.13
N VAL A 56 13.21 5.59 -0.28
CA VAL A 56 14.18 6.69 -0.36
C VAL A 56 15.61 6.13 -0.39
N PRO A 57 16.47 6.55 -1.32
CA PRO A 57 17.88 6.17 -1.35
C PRO A 57 18.64 6.58 -0.08
N PRO A 58 19.71 5.87 0.31
CA PRO A 58 20.31 4.70 -0.36
C PRO A 58 19.65 3.36 0.02
N TYR A 59 18.57 3.38 0.81
CA TYR A 59 17.99 2.18 1.42
C TYR A 59 16.70 1.74 0.71
N LEU A 60 16.74 1.70 -0.62
CA LEU A 60 15.63 1.21 -1.44
C LEU A 60 15.33 -0.26 -1.13
N GLY A 61 14.05 -0.62 -1.09
CA GLY A 61 13.60 -1.96 -0.74
C GLY A 61 12.16 -2.23 -1.15
N PHE A 62 11.29 -2.46 -0.16
CA PHE A 62 9.87 -2.69 -0.42
C PHE A 62 9.21 -1.41 -0.96
N ALA A 63 8.52 -1.51 -2.09
CA ALA A 63 7.98 -0.35 -2.80
C ALA A 63 6.55 0.03 -2.35
N HIS A 64 5.59 -0.90 -2.52
CA HIS A 64 4.18 -0.60 -2.32
C HIS A 64 3.35 -1.86 -2.04
N LEU A 65 2.17 -1.65 -1.45
CA LEU A 65 1.10 -2.65 -1.34
C LEU A 65 0.07 -2.45 -2.45
N GLY A 66 -0.51 -3.55 -2.94
CA GLY A 66 -1.59 -3.53 -3.93
C GLY A 66 -2.88 -4.09 -3.33
N PHE A 67 -3.99 -3.38 -3.54
CA PHE A 67 -5.32 -3.83 -3.13
C PHE A 67 -6.22 -3.96 -4.37
N THR A 68 -6.81 -5.14 -4.55
CA THR A 68 -7.87 -5.33 -5.55
C THR A 68 -9.17 -4.76 -5.01
N VAL A 69 -9.83 -3.94 -5.82
CA VAL A 69 -11.12 -3.32 -5.49
C VAL A 69 -12.16 -3.64 -6.55
N PRO A 70 -13.47 -3.63 -6.22
CA PRO A 70 -14.52 -3.89 -7.19
C PRO A 70 -14.57 -2.88 -8.36
N ASP A 71 -14.24 -1.62 -8.08
CA ASP A 71 -14.18 -0.53 -9.06
C ASP A 71 -13.05 0.43 -8.66
N VAL A 72 -12.02 0.49 -9.50
CA VAL A 72 -10.83 1.34 -9.26
C VAL A 72 -11.19 2.82 -9.34
N ARG A 73 -12.04 3.21 -10.31
CA ARG A 73 -12.43 4.61 -10.48
C ARG A 73 -13.19 5.09 -9.24
N ALA A 74 -14.19 4.34 -8.80
CA ALA A 74 -14.96 4.69 -7.62
C ALA A 74 -14.09 4.73 -6.35
N ALA A 75 -13.12 3.83 -6.22
CA ALA A 75 -12.18 3.84 -5.09
C ALA A 75 -11.28 5.08 -5.09
N VAL A 76 -10.72 5.45 -6.25
CA VAL A 76 -9.87 6.64 -6.39
C VAL A 76 -10.64 7.92 -6.12
N GLU A 77 -11.87 8.06 -6.64
CA GLU A 77 -12.72 9.23 -6.35
C GLU A 77 -13.01 9.38 -4.86
N ARG A 78 -13.29 8.27 -4.16
CA ARG A 78 -13.48 8.29 -2.70
C ARG A 78 -12.23 8.77 -1.98
N LEU A 79 -11.08 8.16 -2.28
CA LEU A 79 -9.79 8.52 -1.68
C LEU A 79 -9.45 10.00 -1.93
N ARG A 80 -9.70 10.49 -3.15
CA ARG A 80 -9.51 11.90 -3.48
C ARG A 80 -10.43 12.81 -2.67
N GLY A 81 -11.70 12.42 -2.50
CA GLY A 81 -12.67 13.14 -1.66
C GLY A 81 -12.26 13.20 -0.18
N ASP A 82 -11.59 12.15 0.30
CA ASP A 82 -11.04 12.06 1.66
C ASP A 82 -9.67 12.77 1.81
N GLY A 83 -9.18 13.43 0.76
CA GLY A 83 -7.94 14.22 0.79
C GLY A 83 -6.66 13.41 0.57
N VAL A 84 -6.77 12.14 0.17
CA VAL A 84 -5.60 11.30 -0.14
C VAL A 84 -4.94 11.77 -1.43
N ARG A 85 -3.62 11.93 -1.41
CA ARG A 85 -2.84 12.36 -2.57
C ARG A 85 -2.75 11.23 -3.60
N ILE A 86 -3.21 11.50 -4.82
CA ILE A 86 -3.03 10.60 -5.96
C ILE A 86 -1.63 10.82 -6.54
N LEU A 87 -0.81 9.77 -6.57
CA LEU A 87 0.53 9.79 -7.16
C LEU A 87 0.46 9.51 -8.66
N LYS A 88 -0.42 8.60 -9.05
CA LYS A 88 -0.66 8.18 -10.44
C LYS A 88 -2.14 7.88 -10.60
N ASP A 89 -2.80 8.55 -11.55
CA ASP A 89 -4.24 8.41 -11.76
C ASP A 89 -4.57 7.25 -12.73
N LEU A 90 -5.84 6.82 -12.75
CA LEU A 90 -6.32 5.76 -13.62
C LEU A 90 -6.21 6.15 -15.11
N GLY A 91 -5.75 5.23 -15.96
CA GLY A 91 -5.60 5.46 -17.40
C GLY A 91 -4.33 6.21 -17.81
N VAL A 92 -3.48 6.59 -16.85
CA VAL A 92 -2.19 7.26 -17.13
C VAL A 92 -1.07 6.22 -17.21
N CYS A 93 -0.15 6.37 -18.17
CA CYS A 93 1.10 5.63 -18.27
C CYS A 93 2.16 6.47 -19.00
N GLU A 94 2.74 7.44 -18.32
CA GLU A 94 3.90 8.19 -18.81
C GLU A 94 5.17 7.74 -18.06
N ARG A 95 6.34 8.01 -18.64
CA ARG A 95 7.63 7.64 -18.01
C ARG A 95 7.77 8.21 -16.60
N GLY A 96 7.27 9.43 -16.37
CA GLY A 96 7.30 10.10 -15.08
C GLY A 96 6.34 9.52 -14.03
N ASP A 97 5.37 8.71 -14.44
CA ASP A 97 4.47 8.00 -13.51
C ASP A 97 5.05 6.67 -13.05
N ILE A 98 6.06 6.15 -13.74
CA ILE A 98 6.72 4.91 -13.35
C ILE A 98 7.56 5.21 -12.10
N PRO A 99 7.35 4.47 -10.99
CA PRO A 99 8.01 4.73 -9.72
C PRO A 99 9.48 4.28 -9.77
N LEU A 100 10.30 5.04 -10.48
CA LEU A 100 11.75 4.91 -10.54
C LEU A 100 12.37 6.06 -9.74
N SER A 101 13.30 5.75 -8.85
CA SER A 101 13.96 6.77 -8.05
C SER A 101 15.06 7.48 -8.86
N GLU A 102 15.31 8.75 -8.55
CA GLU A 102 16.43 9.52 -9.13
C GLU A 102 17.76 8.78 -8.98
N TRP A 103 17.96 8.05 -7.87
CA TRP A 103 19.17 7.27 -7.64
C TRP A 103 19.36 6.12 -8.63
N GLU A 104 18.25 5.48 -9.03
CA GLU A 104 18.26 4.43 -10.06
C GLU A 104 18.49 5.04 -11.44
N GLU A 105 17.83 6.15 -11.76
CA GLU A 105 17.99 6.90 -13.01
C GLU A 105 19.44 7.37 -13.21
N GLU A 106 20.05 8.00 -12.20
CA GLU A 106 21.45 8.45 -12.27
C GLU A 106 22.46 7.32 -12.57
N ARG A 107 22.06 6.07 -12.36
CA ARG A 107 22.87 4.87 -12.60
C ARG A 107 22.48 4.13 -13.88
N GLY A 108 21.53 4.65 -14.64
CA GLY A 108 21.00 4.00 -15.84
C GLY A 108 20.20 2.73 -15.53
N VAL A 109 19.66 2.59 -14.32
CA VAL A 109 18.88 1.41 -13.89
C VAL A 109 17.40 1.67 -14.16
N GLY A 110 16.70 0.70 -14.76
CA GLY A 110 15.26 0.81 -15.03
C GLY A 110 14.90 1.80 -16.14
N GLU A 111 15.90 2.33 -16.83
CA GLU A 111 15.74 3.12 -18.05
C GLU A 111 15.39 2.23 -19.25
N GLY A 112 14.63 2.79 -20.19
CA GLY A 112 14.18 2.09 -21.39
C GLY A 112 12.77 2.49 -21.80
N GLU A 113 12.38 2.08 -23.00
CA GLU A 113 11.03 2.26 -23.50
C GLU A 113 10.04 1.41 -22.69
N ILE A 114 8.88 1.99 -22.39
CA ILE A 114 7.80 1.27 -21.71
C ILE A 114 7.19 0.28 -22.69
N HIS A 115 7.31 -1.01 -22.39
CA HIS A 115 6.73 -2.06 -23.20
C HIS A 115 5.18 -1.96 -23.21
N GLU A 116 4.54 -2.18 -24.36
CA GLU A 116 3.08 -2.05 -24.55
C GLU A 116 2.24 -2.85 -23.55
N ASN A 117 2.62 -4.11 -23.26
CA ASN A 117 1.98 -4.94 -22.25
C ASN A 117 2.01 -4.34 -20.85
N TYR A 118 3.11 -3.68 -20.50
CA TYR A 118 3.22 -3.01 -19.22
C TYR A 118 2.34 -1.75 -19.21
N ALA A 119 2.37 -0.95 -20.28
CA ALA A 119 1.50 0.22 -20.40
C ALA A 119 0.01 -0.14 -20.25
N TRP A 120 -0.45 -1.17 -20.97
CA TRP A 120 -1.81 -1.67 -20.89
C TRP A 120 -2.22 -2.10 -19.47
N PHE A 121 -1.29 -2.67 -18.70
CA PHE A 121 -1.51 -3.06 -17.31
C PHE A 121 -1.48 -1.84 -16.38
N PHE A 122 -0.50 -0.96 -16.55
CA PHE A 122 -0.25 0.23 -15.74
C PHE A 122 -1.43 1.20 -15.77
N GLU A 123 -2.10 1.31 -16.90
CA GLU A 123 -3.33 2.10 -17.06
C GLU A 123 -4.51 1.61 -16.20
N LYS A 124 -4.50 0.38 -15.68
CA LYS A 124 -5.66 -0.23 -15.00
C LYS A 124 -5.73 0.01 -13.49
N PHE A 125 -4.66 0.51 -12.89
CA PHE A 125 -4.65 0.84 -11.47
C PHE A 125 -4.25 2.29 -11.25
N ALA A 126 -4.43 2.77 -10.03
CA ALA A 126 -3.95 4.05 -9.57
C ALA A 126 -3.00 3.83 -8.39
N MET A 127 -2.06 4.76 -8.20
CA MET A 127 -1.19 4.78 -7.03
C MET A 127 -1.54 6.00 -6.20
N VAL A 128 -1.60 5.82 -4.89
CA VAL A 128 -1.89 6.88 -3.93
C VAL A 128 -0.77 6.91 -2.89
N ALA A 129 -0.51 8.09 -2.35
CA ALA A 129 0.41 8.21 -1.23
C ALA A 129 -0.28 7.75 0.05
N ASP A 130 0.53 7.28 1.00
CA ASP A 130 0.05 7.12 2.37
C ASP A 130 -0.43 8.48 2.90
N PRO A 131 -1.53 8.52 3.67
CA PRO A 131 -2.01 9.75 4.28
C PRO A 131 -0.95 10.29 5.23
N VAL A 132 -0.65 11.58 5.11
CA VAL A 132 0.19 12.30 6.08
C VAL A 132 -0.57 12.39 7.40
N SER A 133 0.03 11.87 8.47
CA SER A 133 -0.44 11.98 9.85
C SER A 133 -0.20 13.37 10.43
#